data_AF-A0AAN7SMG5-F1
#
_entry.id   AF-A0AAN7SMG5-F1
#
_cell.length_a   1.000
_cell.length_b   1.000
_cell.length_c   1.000
_cell.angle_alpha   90.00
_cell.angle_beta   90.00
_cell.angle_gamma   90.00
#
_symmetry.space_group_name_H-M   'P 1'
#
loop_
_entity.id
_entity.type
_entity.pdbx_description
1 polymer ?
#
loop_
_entity_poly.entity_id
_entity_poly.type
_entity_poly.pdbx_seq_one_letter_code
_entity_poly.pdbx_strand_id
1 'polypeptide(L)'
;MDCSGSTETLNITHEESKENIDDESLSTNVKSSETPVEKKPKTQQKKFVRFPLSRVKHIMTLDPDCNNVSKDSVYLITKATELFLEFLGRESGKHSQQGKRKTVQRRDVDAVISEFPQLCFLEGALE
;
A
#
# COMPACT_ATOMS: atom_id res chain seq x y z
N MET A 1 -18.02 -26.07 -38.80
CA MET A 1 -17.18 -26.76 -37.78
C MET A 1 -17.12 -25.80 -36.63
N ASP A 2 -18.05 -26.02 -35.73
CA ASP A 2 -18.58 -24.99 -34.86
C ASP A 2 -17.95 -25.23 -33.49
N CYS A 3 -17.00 -24.39 -33.11
CA CYS A 3 -16.39 -24.44 -31.79
C CYS A 3 -17.14 -23.48 -30.85
N SER A 4 -18.31 -23.92 -30.40
CA SER A 4 -18.97 -23.40 -29.21
C SER A 4 -18.11 -23.75 -27.99
N GLY A 5 -17.32 -22.79 -27.51
CA GLY A 5 -16.58 -22.89 -26.25
C GLY A 5 -17.45 -22.40 -25.10
N SER A 6 -17.85 -23.31 -24.22
CA SER A 6 -18.63 -23.06 -23.01
C SER A 6 -17.93 -22.07 -22.08
N THR A 7 -18.64 -21.02 -21.66
CA THR A 7 -18.22 -20.16 -20.55
C THR A 7 -18.52 -20.85 -19.23
N GLU A 8 -17.49 -21.30 -18.51
CA GLU A 8 -17.62 -21.72 -17.12
C GLU A 8 -17.76 -20.47 -16.24
N THR A 9 -18.97 -20.26 -15.72
CA THR A 9 -19.26 -19.27 -14.68
C THR A 9 -18.76 -19.79 -13.34
N LEU A 10 -17.74 -19.14 -12.76
CA LEU A 10 -17.29 -19.40 -11.40
C LEU A 10 -18.26 -18.74 -10.41
N ASN A 11 -18.99 -19.57 -9.66
CA ASN A 11 -19.81 -19.15 -8.52
C ASN A 11 -18.90 -18.68 -7.38
N ILE A 12 -18.83 -17.36 -7.18
CA ILE A 12 -18.23 -16.77 -5.97
C ILE A 12 -19.32 -16.74 -4.90
N THR A 13 -19.22 -17.64 -3.93
CA THR A 13 -20.00 -17.62 -2.70
C THR A 13 -19.64 -16.35 -1.91
N HIS A 14 -20.63 -15.49 -1.73
CA HIS A 14 -20.58 -14.32 -0.88
C HIS A 14 -20.58 -14.79 0.59
N GLU A 15 -19.41 -14.82 1.24
CA GLU A 15 -19.36 -14.81 2.70
C GLU A 15 -19.46 -13.35 3.18
N GLU A 16 -20.65 -12.97 3.66
CA GLU A 16 -20.84 -11.75 4.44
C GLU A 16 -20.10 -11.86 5.77
N SER A 17 -18.87 -11.37 5.82
CA SER A 17 -18.27 -10.94 7.07
C SER A 17 -18.77 -9.53 7.36
N LYS A 18 -19.67 -9.40 8.35
CA LYS A 18 -20.05 -8.13 8.94
C LYS A 18 -18.82 -7.52 9.62
N GLU A 19 -18.11 -6.64 8.93
CA GLU A 19 -17.22 -5.69 9.59
C GLU A 19 -18.07 -4.50 10.05
N ASN A 20 -18.35 -4.48 11.36
CA ASN A 20 -18.83 -3.27 12.04
C ASN A 20 -17.74 -2.21 11.95
N ILE A 21 -17.97 -1.19 11.12
CA ILE A 21 -17.13 0.00 11.04
C ILE A 21 -17.69 1.01 12.04
N ASP A 22 -17.28 0.83 13.29
CA ASP A 22 -17.43 1.78 14.36
C ASP A 22 -16.29 1.55 15.36
N ASP A 23 -15.21 2.33 15.22
CA ASP A 23 -14.91 3.34 16.23
C ASP A 23 -13.64 4.13 15.89
N GLU A 24 -13.78 5.41 16.15
CA GLU A 24 -12.93 6.53 15.89
C GLU A 24 -11.73 6.58 16.85
N SER A 25 -10.52 6.80 16.35
CA SER A 25 -9.61 7.73 17.05
C SER A 25 -8.94 8.65 16.05
N LEU A 26 -9.76 9.57 15.57
CA LEU A 26 -9.32 10.84 15.02
C LEU A 26 -9.04 11.76 16.21
N SER A 27 -7.78 12.11 16.47
CA SER A 27 -7.48 13.15 17.45
C SER A 27 -8.00 14.50 16.94
N THR A 28 -9.21 14.85 17.35
CA THR A 28 -9.76 16.20 17.26
C THR A 28 -9.69 16.80 18.66
N ASN A 29 -8.80 17.77 18.82
CA ASN A 29 -8.53 18.46 20.07
C ASN A 29 -9.70 19.40 20.43
N VAL A 30 -10.53 19.03 21.41
CA VAL A 30 -11.45 19.95 22.11
C VAL A 30 -11.22 19.81 23.62
N LYS A 31 -11.09 20.95 24.28
CA LYS A 31 -10.61 21.18 25.65
C LYS A 31 -11.74 21.03 26.71
N SER A 32 -11.35 20.59 27.91
CA SER A 32 -12.10 20.46 29.20
C SER A 32 -13.03 19.24 29.28
N SER A 33 -13.05 18.40 30.32
CA SER A 33 -12.78 18.56 31.76
C SER A 33 -12.40 17.22 32.44
N GLU A 34 -11.79 17.31 33.63
CA GLU A 34 -11.19 16.25 34.45
C GLU A 34 -12.12 15.09 34.90
N THR A 35 -11.59 13.86 34.99
CA THR A 35 -11.84 12.84 36.06
C THR A 35 -10.96 11.57 35.87
N PRO A 36 -10.68 10.78 36.92
CA PRO A 36 -9.44 10.00 37.08
C PRO A 36 -9.35 8.61 36.42
N VAL A 37 -8.09 8.24 36.19
CA VAL A 37 -7.50 7.10 35.49
C VAL A 37 -7.94 5.70 35.99
N GLU A 38 -8.50 4.89 35.08
CA GLU A 38 -8.56 3.42 35.20
C GLU A 38 -7.73 2.79 34.06
N LYS A 39 -6.63 2.11 34.41
CA LYS A 39 -5.65 1.59 33.45
C LYS A 39 -6.17 0.30 32.79
N LYS A 40 -6.85 0.43 31.64
CA LYS A 40 -7.13 -0.70 30.74
C LYS A 40 -5.84 -1.27 30.13
N PRO A 41 -5.72 -2.60 29.95
CA PRO A 41 -4.55 -3.22 29.33
C PRO A 41 -4.44 -2.74 27.88
N LYS A 42 -3.24 -2.27 27.48
CA LYS A 42 -2.96 -1.83 26.12
C LYS A 42 -2.94 -3.07 25.20
N THR A 43 -4.10 -3.43 24.67
CA THR A 43 -4.18 -4.35 23.53
C THR A 43 -3.32 -3.77 22.42
N GLN A 44 -2.25 -4.47 22.05
CA GLN A 44 -1.38 -4.04 20.95
C GLN A 44 -2.22 -4.05 19.67
N GLN A 45 -2.72 -2.87 19.30
CA GLN A 45 -3.43 -2.69 18.03
C GLN A 45 -2.50 -3.14 16.91
N LYS A 46 -2.89 -4.23 16.23
CA LYS A 46 -2.18 -4.74 15.06
C LYS A 46 -2.24 -3.66 14.00
N LYS A 47 -1.12 -3.01 13.72
CA LYS A 47 -1.04 -1.99 12.67
C LYS A 47 -1.26 -2.69 11.34
N PHE A 48 -2.38 -2.38 10.68
CA PHE A 48 -2.73 -2.98 9.39
C PHE A 48 -1.76 -2.56 8.28
N VAL A 49 -1.15 -1.38 8.38
CA VAL A 49 -0.08 -0.88 7.49
C VAL A 49 1.23 -0.66 8.23
N ARG A 50 2.37 -0.78 7.54
CA ARG A 50 3.73 -0.58 8.04
C ARG A 50 4.20 0.86 7.90
N PHE A 51 3.75 1.58 6.86
CA PHE A 51 4.11 2.98 6.69
C PHE A 51 3.25 3.92 7.55
N PRO A 52 3.81 5.05 8.01
CA PRO A 52 3.04 6.07 8.71
C PRO A 52 2.09 6.81 7.76
N LEU A 53 0.79 6.67 7.99
CA LEU A 53 -0.27 7.29 7.16
C LEU A 53 -0.10 8.81 7.02
N SER A 54 0.37 9.50 8.08
CA SER A 54 0.61 10.94 8.05
C SER A 54 1.69 11.35 7.03
N ARG A 55 2.75 10.54 6.89
CA ARG A 55 3.81 10.79 5.91
C ARG A 55 3.32 10.55 4.50
N VAL A 56 2.54 9.48 4.28
CA VAL A 56 1.94 9.18 2.98
C VAL A 56 1.01 10.32 2.57
N LYS A 57 0.11 10.75 3.46
CA LYS A 57 -0.75 11.92 3.22
C LYS A 57 0.06 13.16 2.86
N HIS A 58 1.13 13.45 3.62
CA HIS A 58 1.96 14.62 3.34
C HIS A 58 2.58 14.57 1.93
N ILE A 59 3.10 13.41 1.49
CA ILE A 59 3.63 13.22 0.14
C ILE A 59 2.54 13.43 -0.91
N MET A 60 1.35 12.86 -0.71
CA MET A 60 0.22 13.05 -1.63
C MET A 60 -0.15 14.52 -1.80
N THR A 61 -0.13 15.28 -0.70
CA THR A 61 -0.47 16.72 -0.68
C THR A 61 0.68 17.63 -1.11
N LEU A 62 1.83 17.09 -1.53
CA LEU A 62 2.87 17.90 -2.18
C LEU A 62 2.41 18.39 -3.56
N ASP A 63 1.47 17.67 -4.17
CA ASP A 63 0.77 18.12 -5.36
C ASP A 63 -0.29 19.18 -4.97
N PRO A 64 -0.19 20.42 -5.50
CA PRO A 64 -1.11 21.50 -5.17
C PRO A 64 -2.58 21.23 -5.55
N ASP A 65 -2.82 20.29 -6.48
CA ASP A 65 -4.17 19.89 -6.88
C ASP A 65 -4.77 18.85 -5.91
N CYS A 66 -3.96 18.25 -5.04
CA CYS A 66 -4.35 17.22 -4.08
C CYS A 66 -4.56 17.76 -2.65
N ASN A 67 -5.51 18.69 -2.46
CA ASN A 67 -5.72 19.35 -1.14
C ASN A 67 -6.54 18.50 -0.14
N ASN A 68 -7.59 17.82 -0.59
CA ASN A 68 -8.53 17.11 0.29
C ASN A 68 -8.49 15.60 0.06
N VAL A 69 -7.54 14.94 0.72
CA VAL A 69 -7.36 13.48 0.64
C VAL A 69 -8.13 12.79 1.78
N SER A 70 -9.03 11.86 1.43
CA SER A 70 -9.78 11.04 2.38
C SER A 70 -8.87 10.04 3.12
N LYS A 71 -9.30 9.56 4.30
CA LYS A 71 -8.54 8.57 5.08
C LYS A 71 -8.37 7.25 4.29
N ASP A 72 -9.41 6.81 3.60
CA ASP A 72 -9.41 5.55 2.86
C ASP A 72 -8.44 5.60 1.66
N SER A 73 -8.38 6.75 0.97
CA SER A 73 -7.40 6.96 -0.11
C SER A 73 -5.96 6.88 0.42
N VAL A 74 -5.67 7.50 1.56
CA VAL A 74 -4.33 7.40 2.20
C VAL A 74 -4.02 5.94 2.55
N TYR A 75 -4.99 5.20 3.09
CA TYR A 75 -4.83 3.79 3.44
C TYR A 75 -4.55 2.91 2.22
N LEU A 76 -5.34 3.07 1.15
CA LEU A 76 -5.15 2.31 -0.10
C LEU A 76 -3.80 2.59 -0.75
N ILE A 77 -3.40 3.86 -0.84
CA ILE A 77 -2.09 4.23 -1.41
C ILE A 77 -0.95 3.69 -0.54
N THR A 78 -1.13 3.71 0.79
CA THR A 78 -0.17 3.11 1.71
C THR A 78 0.02 1.63 1.41
N LYS A 79 -1.08 0.89 1.20
CA LYS A 79 -1.03 -0.53 0.85
C LYS A 79 -0.48 -0.81 -0.53
N ALA A 80 -0.87 -0.03 -1.52
CA ALA A 80 -0.31 -0.11 -2.87
C ALA A 80 1.21 0.11 -2.85
N THR A 81 1.70 1.07 -2.05
CA THR A 81 3.13 1.35 -1.90
C THR A 81 3.89 0.16 -1.30
N GLU A 82 3.32 -0.54 -0.31
CA GLU A 82 3.93 -1.75 0.25
C GLU A 82 4.08 -2.85 -0.80
N LEU A 83 3.01 -3.13 -1.55
CA LEU A 83 3.01 -4.14 -2.61
C LEU A 83 3.95 -3.77 -3.75
N PHE A 84 3.98 -2.49 -4.12
CA PHE A 84 4.88 -1.96 -5.14
C PHE A 84 6.34 -2.16 -4.76
N LEU A 85 6.73 -1.87 -3.51
CA LEU A 85 8.11 -2.05 -3.05
C LEU A 85 8.49 -3.53 -2.92
N GLU A 86 7.56 -4.39 -2.51
CA GLU A 86 7.79 -5.83 -2.49
C GLU A 86 8.04 -6.36 -3.91
N PHE A 87 7.22 -5.95 -4.88
CA PHE A 87 7.40 -6.28 -6.28
C PHE A 87 8.76 -5.79 -6.80
N LEU A 88 9.04 -4.48 -6.68
CA LEU A 88 10.26 -3.87 -7.22
C LEU A 88 11.52 -4.50 -6.59
N GLY A 89 11.51 -4.72 -5.27
CA GLY A 89 12.61 -5.35 -4.55
C GLY A 89 12.84 -6.80 -4.97
N ARG A 90 11.75 -7.58 -5.16
CA ARG A 90 11.83 -8.98 -5.61
C ARG A 90 12.39 -9.07 -7.02
N GLU A 91 11.86 -8.30 -7.97
CA GLU A 91 12.32 -8.34 -9.37
C GLU A 91 13.77 -7.84 -9.48
N SER A 92 14.13 -6.76 -8.76
CA SER A 92 15.52 -6.27 -8.72
C SER A 92 16.46 -7.33 -8.12
N GLY A 93 15.97 -8.08 -7.13
CA GLY A 93 16.68 -9.22 -6.55
C GLY A 93 16.97 -10.33 -7.57
N LYS A 94 16.02 -10.64 -8.47
CA LYS A 94 16.23 -11.62 -9.55
C LYS A 94 17.32 -11.16 -10.52
N HIS A 95 17.32 -9.90 -10.93
CA HIS A 95 18.37 -9.32 -11.79
C HIS A 95 19.75 -9.37 -11.13
N SER A 96 19.85 -9.06 -9.83
CA SER A 96 21.10 -9.24 -9.08
C SER A 96 21.60 -10.70 -9.11
N GLN A 97 20.70 -11.66 -8.91
CA GLN A 97 21.03 -13.09 -8.90
C GLN A 97 21.47 -13.61 -10.27
N GLN A 98 20.86 -13.14 -11.36
CA GLN A 98 21.31 -13.44 -12.73
C GLN A 98 22.76 -12.98 -12.95
N GLY A 99 23.13 -11.83 -12.36
CA GLY A 99 24.51 -11.34 -12.31
C GLY A 99 25.41 -12.05 -11.28
N LYS A 100 24.97 -13.16 -10.68
CA LYS A 100 25.65 -13.92 -9.61
C LYS A 100 26.02 -13.07 -8.38
N ARG A 101 25.27 -12.01 -8.12
CA ARG A 101 25.47 -11.12 -6.98
C ARG A 101 24.37 -11.31 -5.94
N LYS A 102 24.73 -11.09 -4.68
CA LYS A 102 23.79 -11.07 -3.54
C LYS A 102 23.38 -9.65 -3.14
N THR A 103 23.99 -8.64 -3.75
CA THR A 103 23.75 -7.22 -3.48
C THR A 103 23.06 -6.60 -4.68
N VAL A 104 21.83 -6.13 -4.47
CA VAL A 104 21.08 -5.33 -5.44
C VAL A 104 21.81 -4.01 -5.67
N GLN A 105 21.98 -3.66 -6.94
CA GLN A 105 22.58 -2.42 -7.40
C GLN A 105 21.55 -1.61 -8.21
N ARG A 106 21.82 -0.32 -8.42
CA ARG A 106 20.94 0.56 -9.22
C ARG A 106 20.62 -0.03 -10.60
N ARG A 107 21.61 -0.60 -11.27
CA ARG A 107 21.43 -1.26 -12.58
C ARG A 107 20.40 -2.40 -12.58
N ASP A 108 20.17 -3.04 -11.43
CA ASP A 108 19.17 -4.10 -11.33
C ASP A 108 17.76 -3.50 -11.29
N VAL A 109 17.60 -2.34 -10.66
CA VAL A 109 16.34 -1.57 -10.66
C VAL A 109 16.09 -1.00 -12.05
N ASP A 110 17.11 -0.45 -12.71
CA ASP A 110 17.02 0.09 -14.08
C ASP A 110 16.57 -1.00 -15.08
N ALA A 111 17.06 -2.23 -14.91
CA ALA A 111 16.65 -3.38 -15.71
C ALA A 111 15.17 -3.74 -15.51
N VAL A 112 14.67 -3.71 -14.27
CA VAL A 112 13.25 -3.94 -13.96
C VAL A 112 12.37 -2.84 -14.56
N ILE A 113 12.77 -1.57 -14.45
CA ILE A 113 12.02 -0.46 -15.06
C ILE A 113 11.90 -0.64 -16.58
N SER A 114 12.98 -1.07 -17.24
CA SER A 114 13.00 -1.32 -18.68
C SER A 114 12.18 -2.56 -19.10
N GLU A 115 12.04 -3.55 -18.21
CA GLU A 115 11.32 -4.80 -18.48
C GLU A 115 9.80 -4.66 -18.32
N PHE A 116 9.35 -3.83 -17.37
CA PHE A 116 7.94 -3.71 -17.03
C PHE A 116 7.36 -2.34 -17.44
N PRO A 117 6.54 -2.25 -18.51
CA PRO A 117 6.00 -0.98 -19.01
C PRO A 117 5.20 -0.18 -17.97
N GLN A 118 4.55 -0.85 -17.02
CA GLN A 118 3.85 -0.19 -15.91
C GLN A 118 4.77 0.59 -14.96
N LEU A 119 6.10 0.43 -15.09
CA LEU A 119 7.11 1.16 -14.32
C LEU A 119 7.70 2.35 -15.07
N CYS A 120 7.29 2.64 -16.32
CA CYS A 120 7.83 3.76 -17.10
C CYS A 120 7.70 5.12 -16.39
N PHE A 121 6.77 5.27 -15.44
CA PHE A 121 6.67 6.48 -14.61
C PHE A 121 7.90 6.75 -13.73
N LEU A 122 8.81 5.78 -13.60
CA LEU A 122 10.08 5.87 -12.87
C LEU A 122 11.26 6.21 -13.78
N GLU A 123 11.07 6.26 -15.10
CA GLU A 123 12.14 6.67 -16.02
C GLU A 123 12.58 8.11 -15.71
N GLY A 124 13.89 8.33 -15.62
CA GLY A 124 14.48 9.61 -15.22
C GLY A 124 14.38 9.94 -13.72
N ALA A 125 13.59 9.21 -12.93
CA ALA A 125 13.42 9.49 -11.51
C ALA A 125 14.63 9.05 -10.64
N LEU A 126 15.49 8.18 -11.18
CA LEU A 126 16.64 7.60 -10.47
C LEU A 126 18.00 8.11 -10.97
N GLU A 127 18.02 9.13 -11.83
CA GLU A 127 19.25 9.75 -12.38
C GLU A 127 20.12 10.43 -11.33
#